data_AF-A0A959APK8-F1
#
_entry.id   AF-A0A959APK8-F1
#
_cell.length_a   1.000
_cell.length_b   1.000
_cell.length_c   1.000
_cell.angle_alpha   90.00
_cell.angle_beta   90.00
_cell.angle_gamma   90.00
#
_symmetry.space_group_name_H-M   'P 1'
#
loop_
_entity.id
_entity.type
_entity.pdbx_description
1 polymer ?
#
loop_
_entity_poly.entity_id
_entity_poly.type
_entity_poly.pdbx_seq_one_letter_code
_entity_poly.pdbx_strand_id
1 'polypeptide(L)'
;MKKSKLLPTAFSVMLLCGPAFSQHQDDEFQAKSAPVQFEDVEVLDQEAYKPKPIDTTMSLAVIAFGSCNKIDKPQTLWADIIANNPNIWVWLGDIIYADTSDMRALAAHYKRLKTNPGYKKLRSRAQIIGVYDDHDYGINDGCKDYPMKIGAKKCLMDFLDVPRNSPLRKREGAYQSYTFGKGAQRIKFIIMDTRYFRDTLQPDPNPNRRYYPSMTGDMLGEAQWKWLENELKNSDANLNILCSSVQVIADDHGHEKWGNFPNARKRLLQLIVRTQPKNLLIISGDRHMTEVSKMDLQGLPYPLYDFTSSGMTHIRSGTSEPNKFRVGDMIVKKNFGVLKVYWVNDHPVVTLEARGPKNELYQGITVKY
;
A
#
# COMPACT_ATOMS: atom_id res chain seq x y z
N MET A 1 63.34 32.81 -46.44
CA MET A 1 62.87 33.40 -45.17
C MET A 1 61.35 33.55 -45.21
N LYS A 2 60.67 32.96 -44.21
CA LYS A 2 59.24 33.07 -43.81
C LYS A 2 58.14 33.06 -44.91
N LYS A 3 57.52 31.87 -45.10
CA LYS A 3 56.14 31.73 -45.59
C LYS A 3 55.22 31.46 -44.39
N SER A 4 54.20 32.31 -44.22
CA SER A 4 53.13 32.19 -43.23
C SER A 4 52.16 31.06 -43.61
N LYS A 5 51.92 30.12 -42.69
CA LYS A 5 50.86 29.11 -42.81
C LYS A 5 49.64 29.55 -42.00
N LEU A 6 48.49 29.62 -42.66
CA LEU A 6 47.17 29.67 -42.04
C LEU A 6 46.88 28.35 -41.32
N LEU A 7 46.28 28.44 -40.13
CA LEU A 7 45.61 27.32 -39.44
C LEU A 7 44.13 27.28 -39.83
N PRO A 8 43.51 26.10 -39.99
CA PRO A 8 42.07 25.96 -40.00
C PRO A 8 41.53 25.69 -38.58
N THR A 9 40.49 26.41 -38.20
CA THR A 9 39.66 26.18 -37.01
C THR A 9 38.73 24.98 -37.24
N ALA A 10 38.89 23.92 -36.43
CA ALA A 10 37.93 22.83 -36.33
C ALA A 10 36.91 23.14 -35.22
N PHE A 11 35.62 23.18 -35.58
CA PHE A 11 34.51 23.19 -34.64
C PHE A 11 34.36 21.78 -34.04
N SER A 12 34.66 21.63 -32.75
CA SER A 12 34.33 20.44 -31.97
C SER A 12 33.03 20.71 -31.21
N VAL A 13 31.94 20.05 -31.60
CA VAL A 13 30.69 20.04 -30.84
C VAL A 13 30.90 19.09 -29.65
N MET A 14 31.21 19.67 -28.50
CA MET A 14 31.31 18.95 -27.23
C MET A 14 29.88 18.65 -26.74
N LEU A 15 29.43 17.40 -26.88
CA LEU A 15 28.27 16.91 -26.13
C LEU A 15 28.66 16.90 -24.64
N LEU A 16 28.13 17.85 -23.88
CA LEU A 16 28.19 17.84 -22.42
C LEU A 16 27.19 16.81 -21.90
N CYS A 17 27.61 15.54 -21.83
CA CYS A 17 27.00 14.59 -20.90
C CYS A 17 27.36 15.02 -19.48
N GLY A 18 26.43 15.69 -18.80
CA GLY A 18 26.53 15.91 -17.35
C GLY A 18 26.51 14.57 -16.61
N PRO A 19 27.21 14.42 -15.49
CA PRO A 19 27.19 13.17 -14.74
C PRO A 19 25.78 12.97 -14.16
N ALA A 20 25.18 11.83 -14.47
CA ALA A 20 24.02 11.35 -13.72
C ALA A 20 24.50 11.09 -12.28
N PHE A 21 24.10 11.98 -11.37
CA PHE A 21 24.27 11.77 -9.94
C PHE A 21 23.43 10.56 -9.52
N SER A 22 24.04 9.38 -9.52
CA SER A 22 23.60 8.25 -8.71
C SER A 22 23.96 8.57 -7.27
N GLN A 23 23.04 9.17 -6.53
CA GLN A 23 23.10 9.13 -5.07
C GLN A 23 22.51 7.79 -4.64
N HIS A 24 23.36 6.78 -4.55
CA HIS A 24 23.16 5.69 -3.60
C HIS A 24 23.20 6.33 -2.20
N GLN A 25 22.02 6.58 -1.64
CA GLN A 25 21.91 6.84 -0.22
C GLN A 25 22.00 5.48 0.45
N ASP A 26 23.23 5.09 0.80
CA ASP A 26 23.46 4.04 1.78
C ASP A 26 22.89 4.55 3.10
N ASP A 27 21.60 4.28 3.35
CA ASP A 27 20.99 4.48 4.66
C ASP A 27 21.67 3.48 5.61
N GLU A 28 22.70 3.96 6.31
CA GLU A 28 23.44 3.21 7.32
C GLU A 28 22.44 2.76 8.42
N PHE A 29 22.11 1.46 8.40
CA PHE A 29 21.07 0.86 9.22
C PHE A 29 21.49 0.84 10.69
N GLN A 30 20.97 1.78 11.49
CA GLN A 30 21.00 1.67 12.95
C GLN A 30 19.67 1.09 13.45
N ALA A 31 19.71 -0.19 13.85
CA ALA A 31 18.56 -0.85 14.45
C ALA A 31 18.06 -0.06 15.67
N LYS A 32 16.79 0.34 15.64
CA LYS A 32 16.18 1.09 16.76
C LYS A 32 15.94 0.13 17.94
N SER A 33 16.52 0.45 19.10
CA SER A 33 16.31 -0.30 20.35
C SER A 33 15.11 0.23 21.13
N ALA A 34 14.50 -0.63 21.95
CA ALA A 34 13.45 -0.22 22.88
C ALA A 34 14.04 0.63 24.03
N PRO A 35 13.33 1.66 24.53
CA PRO A 35 13.77 2.34 25.75
C PRO A 35 13.77 1.39 26.96
N VAL A 36 14.71 1.59 27.89
CA VAL A 36 15.03 0.71 29.03
C VAL A 36 13.86 0.53 30.02
N GLN A 37 12.87 1.42 30.01
CA GLN A 37 11.61 1.28 30.75
C GLN A 37 10.44 1.10 29.77
N PHE A 38 10.20 -0.14 29.38
CA PHE A 38 8.98 -0.53 28.66
C PHE A 38 8.24 -1.55 29.50
N GLU A 39 7.34 -1.07 30.36
CA GLU A 39 6.36 -1.92 31.04
C GLU A 39 5.33 -2.45 30.04
N ASP A 40 4.89 -3.69 30.26
CA ASP A 40 4.02 -4.48 29.40
C ASP A 40 2.91 -3.63 28.75
N VAL A 41 2.89 -3.58 27.43
CA VAL A 41 1.84 -2.88 26.67
C VAL A 41 0.59 -3.76 26.68
N GLU A 42 -0.12 -3.79 27.81
CA GLU A 42 -1.41 -4.46 27.94
C GLU A 42 -2.50 -3.47 28.34
N VAL A 43 -3.03 -2.75 27.34
CA VAL A 43 -4.46 -2.40 27.34
C VAL A 43 -4.96 -2.53 25.90
N LEU A 44 -5.71 -3.61 25.62
CA LEU A 44 -6.52 -3.70 24.41
C LEU A 44 -7.61 -2.65 24.50
N ASP A 45 -7.72 -1.80 23.48
CA ASP A 45 -8.80 -0.83 23.37
C ASP A 45 -10.05 -1.58 22.89
N GLN A 46 -10.84 -2.12 23.83
CA GLN A 46 -12.01 -2.95 23.53
C GLN A 46 -13.08 -2.21 22.71
N GLU A 47 -13.12 -0.87 22.77
CA GLU A 47 -14.03 -0.06 21.93
C GLU A 47 -13.54 0.04 20.48
N ALA A 48 -12.22 0.10 20.25
CA ALA A 48 -11.64 0.05 18.90
C ALA A 48 -11.82 -1.33 18.23
N TYR A 49 -11.99 -2.40 19.04
CA TYR A 49 -12.12 -3.76 18.53
C TYR A 49 -13.50 -4.06 17.93
N LYS A 50 -14.59 -3.44 18.41
CA LYS A 50 -15.92 -3.73 17.85
C LYS A 50 -16.05 -3.08 16.47
N PRO A 51 -16.15 -3.85 15.36
CA PRO A 51 -16.43 -3.27 14.06
C PRO A 51 -17.70 -2.45 14.18
N LYS A 52 -17.58 -1.12 14.09
CA LYS A 52 -18.79 -0.29 14.07
C LYS A 52 -19.55 -0.71 12.81
N PRO A 53 -20.83 -1.13 12.92
CA PRO A 53 -21.61 -1.43 11.74
C PRO A 53 -21.58 -0.21 10.82
N ILE A 54 -20.97 -0.35 9.66
CA ILE A 54 -20.97 0.70 8.66
C ILE A 54 -22.28 0.57 7.94
N ASP A 55 -23.14 1.55 8.14
CA ASP A 55 -24.38 1.65 7.42
C ASP A 55 -24.12 2.16 6.01
N THR A 56 -23.86 1.23 5.09
CA THR A 56 -23.71 1.52 3.66
C THR A 56 -25.05 1.79 2.97
N THR A 57 -26.17 1.72 3.69
CA THR A 57 -27.49 2.14 3.19
C THR A 57 -27.68 3.65 3.33
N MET A 58 -26.83 4.33 4.12
CA MET A 58 -26.68 5.76 4.02
C MET A 58 -26.16 6.14 2.63
N SER A 59 -26.55 7.32 2.14
CA SER A 59 -26.32 7.75 0.75
C SER A 59 -24.86 7.78 0.29
N LEU A 60 -23.89 7.77 1.22
CA LEU A 60 -22.45 7.79 0.90
C LEU A 60 -21.63 7.02 1.95
N ALA A 61 -20.95 5.96 1.52
CA ALA A 61 -19.87 5.33 2.28
C ALA A 61 -18.52 5.94 1.88
N VAL A 62 -17.73 6.39 2.85
CA VAL A 62 -16.42 7.01 2.66
C VAL A 62 -15.33 6.11 3.23
N ILE A 63 -14.39 5.70 2.39
CA ILE A 63 -13.26 4.86 2.74
C ILE A 63 -12.00 5.66 2.48
N ALA A 64 -11.22 5.96 3.51
CA ALA A 64 -9.92 6.58 3.36
C ALA A 64 -8.81 5.54 3.51
N PHE A 65 -7.66 5.75 2.86
CA PHE A 65 -6.55 4.82 2.94
C PHE A 65 -5.20 5.51 2.68
N GLY A 66 -4.12 4.84 3.09
CA GLY A 66 -2.76 5.33 2.85
C GLY A 66 -1.68 4.40 3.38
N SER A 67 -0.44 4.78 3.10
CA SER A 67 0.79 4.10 3.50
C SER A 67 1.95 5.10 3.68
N CYS A 68 3.07 4.62 4.19
CA CYS A 68 4.34 5.35 4.27
C CYS A 68 4.31 6.53 5.24
N ASN A 69 4.09 6.16 6.52
CA ASN A 69 3.94 7.06 7.65
C ASN A 69 5.14 7.00 8.63
N LYS A 70 6.16 7.83 8.36
CA LYS A 70 7.28 8.10 9.26
C LYS A 70 6.81 8.90 10.48
N ILE A 71 6.67 8.23 11.62
CA ILE A 71 6.12 8.82 12.85
C ILE A 71 7.01 9.89 13.49
N ASP A 72 8.26 10.01 13.08
CA ASP A 72 9.24 11.05 13.45
C ASP A 72 9.14 12.30 12.56
N LYS A 73 8.39 12.23 11.47
CA LYS A 73 8.02 13.39 10.66
C LYS A 73 6.69 14.00 11.13
N PRO A 74 6.44 15.29 10.81
CA PRO A 74 5.16 15.94 11.10
C PRO A 74 3.96 15.15 10.56
N GLN A 75 3.01 14.86 11.45
CA GLN A 75 1.82 14.06 11.21
C GLN A 75 0.65 14.93 10.70
N THR A 76 0.86 15.62 9.58
CA THR A 76 0.01 16.76 9.17
C THR A 76 -1.31 16.39 8.51
N LEU A 77 -1.47 15.15 8.01
CA LEU A 77 -2.64 14.77 7.21
C LEU A 77 -3.84 14.30 8.04
N TRP A 78 -3.68 14.02 9.36
CA TRP A 78 -4.77 13.46 10.16
C TRP A 78 -6.01 14.35 10.19
N ALA A 79 -5.84 15.67 10.27
CA ALA A 79 -6.95 16.62 10.26
C ALA A 79 -7.73 16.59 8.94
N ASP A 80 -7.00 16.53 7.82
CA ASP A 80 -7.57 16.48 6.47
C ASP A 80 -8.32 15.16 6.23
N ILE A 81 -7.73 14.02 6.63
CA ILE A 81 -8.35 12.69 6.57
C ILE A 81 -9.66 12.69 7.37
N ILE A 82 -9.63 13.17 8.62
CA ILE A 82 -10.81 13.21 9.49
C ILE A 82 -11.91 14.11 8.92
N ALA A 83 -11.56 15.20 8.24
CA ALA A 83 -12.52 16.12 7.64
C ALA A 83 -13.31 15.50 6.47
N ASN A 84 -12.85 14.39 5.88
CA ASN A 84 -13.64 13.61 4.92
C ASN A 84 -14.69 12.70 5.59
N ASN A 85 -14.72 12.64 6.93
CA ASN A 85 -15.62 11.79 7.72
C ASN A 85 -15.60 10.30 7.29
N PRO A 86 -14.43 9.65 7.21
CA PRO A 86 -14.32 8.27 6.75
C PRO A 86 -15.03 7.29 7.69
N ASN A 87 -15.77 6.34 7.12
CA ASN A 87 -16.29 5.19 7.84
C ASN A 87 -15.18 4.16 8.10
N ILE A 88 -14.23 4.03 7.16
CA ILE A 88 -13.10 3.08 7.20
C ILE A 88 -11.81 3.84 6.92
N TRP A 89 -10.77 3.52 7.69
CA TRP A 89 -9.39 3.80 7.34
C TRP A 89 -8.66 2.48 7.05
N VAL A 90 -8.05 2.38 5.87
CA VAL A 90 -7.26 1.21 5.46
C VAL A 90 -5.77 1.56 5.45
N TRP A 91 -4.99 0.87 6.27
CA TRP A 91 -3.54 0.86 6.15
C TRP A 91 -3.09 -0.12 5.07
N LEU A 92 -2.29 0.38 4.13
CA LEU A 92 -1.66 -0.43 3.07
C LEU A 92 -0.17 -0.66 3.34
N GLY A 93 0.19 -0.71 4.62
CA GLY A 93 1.55 -0.92 5.07
C GLY A 93 2.39 0.35 5.22
N ASP A 94 3.63 0.16 5.66
CA ASP A 94 4.50 1.22 6.20
C ASP A 94 3.75 2.14 7.17
N ILE A 95 3.00 1.50 8.07
CA ILE A 95 2.20 2.18 9.10
C ILE A 95 3.13 3.02 10.00
N ILE A 96 4.33 2.48 10.23
CA ILE A 96 5.44 3.06 10.97
C ILE A 96 6.75 2.65 10.27
N TYR A 97 7.83 3.38 10.51
CA TYR A 97 9.18 3.02 10.04
C TYR A 97 10.03 2.60 11.23
N ALA A 98 9.92 1.32 11.59
CA ALA A 98 10.54 0.77 12.78
C ALA A 98 11.90 0.14 12.47
N ASP A 99 12.01 -0.61 11.37
CA ASP A 99 13.29 -1.15 10.86
C ASP A 99 14.13 -1.81 11.97
N THR A 100 13.51 -2.74 12.69
CA THR A 100 14.08 -3.34 13.90
C THR A 100 13.72 -4.82 14.02
N SER A 101 14.67 -5.60 14.53
CA SER A 101 14.44 -6.98 14.98
C SER A 101 14.02 -7.08 16.45
N ASP A 102 14.02 -5.98 17.22
CA ASP A 102 13.48 -5.95 18.58
C ASP A 102 11.97 -5.71 18.55
N MET A 103 11.18 -6.75 18.83
CA MET A 103 9.71 -6.66 18.81
C MET A 103 9.14 -5.73 19.88
N ARG A 104 9.88 -5.45 20.96
CA ARG A 104 9.47 -4.41 21.93
C ARG A 104 9.62 -3.03 21.32
N ALA A 105 10.69 -2.80 20.55
CA ALA A 105 10.89 -1.55 19.83
C ALA A 105 9.82 -1.36 18.74
N LEU A 106 9.48 -2.42 17.99
CA LEU A 106 8.39 -2.38 17.02
C LEU A 106 7.04 -2.06 17.69
N ALA A 107 6.70 -2.75 18.78
CA ALA A 107 5.49 -2.48 19.56
C ALA A 107 5.46 -1.03 20.11
N ALA A 108 6.61 -0.49 20.53
CA ALA A 108 6.74 0.89 20.98
C ALA A 108 6.41 1.91 19.87
N HIS A 109 6.89 1.67 18.65
CA HIS A 109 6.58 2.52 17.49
C HIS A 109 5.08 2.49 17.16
N TYR A 110 4.47 1.30 17.17
CA TYR A 110 3.02 1.17 16.98
C TYR A 110 2.24 1.89 18.08
N LYS A 111 2.64 1.74 19.35
CA LYS A 111 2.02 2.44 20.49
C LYS A 111 2.09 3.95 20.30
N ARG A 112 3.24 4.49 19.91
CA ARG A 112 3.43 5.93 19.66
C ARG A 112 2.49 6.47 18.58
N LEU A 113 2.31 5.75 17.47
CA LEU A 113 1.30 6.12 16.48
C LEU A 113 -0.11 6.02 17.06
N LYS A 114 -0.43 4.89 17.70
CA LYS A 114 -1.74 4.59 18.28
C LYS A 114 -2.21 5.65 19.29
N THR A 115 -1.26 6.28 20.00
CA THR A 115 -1.49 7.38 20.95
C THR A 115 -1.34 8.77 20.35
N ASN A 116 -0.94 8.92 19.08
CA ASN A 116 -0.90 10.22 18.42
C ASN A 116 -2.30 10.86 18.46
N PRO A 117 -2.47 12.13 18.87
CA PRO A 117 -3.79 12.74 19.02
C PRO A 117 -4.64 12.73 17.75
N GLY A 118 -4.02 12.97 16.58
CA GLY A 118 -4.70 12.95 15.29
C GLY A 118 -5.19 11.55 14.94
N TYR A 119 -4.32 10.55 15.04
CA TYR A 119 -4.68 9.16 14.76
C TYR A 119 -5.68 8.59 15.79
N LYS A 120 -5.54 8.93 17.08
CA LYS A 120 -6.51 8.57 18.13
C LYS A 120 -7.90 9.14 17.82
N LYS A 121 -7.98 10.38 17.32
CA LYS A 121 -9.25 10.99 16.89
C LYS A 121 -9.84 10.26 15.69
N LEU A 122 -9.03 9.87 14.70
CA LEU A 122 -9.49 9.05 13.57
C LEU A 122 -10.06 7.70 14.04
N ARG A 123 -9.32 6.98 14.90
CA ARG A 123 -9.73 5.69 15.49
C ARG A 123 -11.06 5.73 16.22
N SER A 124 -11.40 6.86 16.84
CA SER A 124 -12.70 7.01 17.52
C SER A 124 -13.90 7.09 16.55
N ARG A 125 -13.66 7.39 15.26
CA ARG A 125 -14.68 7.70 14.26
C ARG A 125 -14.78 6.67 13.14
N ALA A 126 -13.65 6.10 12.74
CA ALA A 126 -13.54 5.17 11.63
C ALA A 126 -13.13 3.78 12.10
N GLN A 127 -13.60 2.75 11.39
CA GLN A 127 -13.05 1.41 11.53
C GLN A 127 -11.62 1.38 10.97
N ILE A 128 -10.66 0.88 11.75
CA ILE A 128 -9.29 0.66 11.26
C ILE A 128 -9.16 -0.78 10.79
N ILE A 129 -8.66 -0.96 9.58
CA ILE A 129 -8.21 -2.25 9.03
C ILE A 129 -6.89 -2.03 8.29
N GLY A 130 -6.19 -3.11 7.96
CA GLY A 130 -4.99 -3.02 7.13
C GLY A 130 -4.02 -4.17 7.32
N VAL A 131 -2.80 -3.95 6.84
CA VAL A 131 -1.64 -4.84 6.89
C VAL A 131 -0.36 -4.00 6.99
N TYR A 132 0.75 -4.59 7.43
CA TYR A 132 2.08 -3.97 7.38
C TYR A 132 2.64 -3.91 5.95
N ASP A 133 3.72 -3.17 5.77
CA ASP A 133 4.69 -3.39 4.70
C ASP A 133 6.07 -3.67 5.30
N ASP A 134 7.15 -3.56 4.54
CA ASP A 134 8.50 -3.94 4.97
C ASP A 134 9.02 -3.17 6.20
N HIS A 135 8.82 -1.85 6.28
CA HIS A 135 9.39 -1.05 7.37
C HIS A 135 8.73 -1.29 8.74
N ASP A 136 7.49 -1.79 8.77
CA ASP A 136 6.80 -2.26 9.98
C ASP A 136 6.69 -3.79 10.08
N TYR A 137 7.08 -4.51 9.03
CA TYR A 137 7.48 -5.91 9.09
C TYR A 137 8.84 -6.07 9.79
N GLY A 138 9.69 -5.03 9.73
CA GLY A 138 10.87 -4.85 10.58
C GLY A 138 12.20 -4.77 9.83
N ILE A 139 12.20 -4.88 8.50
CA ILE A 139 13.38 -4.69 7.66
C ILE A 139 12.93 -4.32 6.25
N ASN A 140 13.59 -3.32 5.66
CA ASN A 140 13.40 -2.90 4.26
C ASN A 140 13.43 -4.12 3.31
N ASP A 141 12.46 -4.19 2.41
CA ASP A 141 12.21 -5.29 1.48
C ASP A 141 12.05 -6.69 2.12
N GLY A 142 11.74 -6.74 3.41
CA GLY A 142 11.61 -7.98 4.19
C GLY A 142 10.61 -8.98 3.60
N CYS A 143 10.94 -10.26 3.70
CA CYS A 143 10.21 -11.34 3.03
C CYS A 143 10.01 -12.55 3.97
N LYS A 144 9.69 -13.72 3.42
CA LYS A 144 9.47 -14.95 4.20
C LYS A 144 10.67 -15.39 5.07
N ASP A 145 11.88 -14.97 4.72
CA ASP A 145 13.13 -15.33 5.37
C ASP A 145 13.43 -14.45 6.61
N TYR A 146 12.63 -13.40 6.84
CA TYR A 146 12.82 -12.53 8.00
C TYR A 146 12.55 -13.28 9.32
N PRO A 147 13.55 -13.43 10.21
CA PRO A 147 13.42 -14.28 11.40
C PRO A 147 12.32 -13.85 12.37
N MET A 148 12.02 -12.54 12.44
CA MET A 148 11.07 -12.01 13.41
C MET A 148 9.63 -11.88 12.86
N LYS A 149 9.31 -12.46 11.70
CA LYS A 149 7.99 -12.32 11.05
C LYS A 149 6.80 -12.70 11.92
N ILE A 150 6.95 -13.70 12.79
CA ILE A 150 5.91 -14.10 13.76
C ILE A 150 5.68 -12.98 14.78
N GLY A 151 6.76 -12.37 15.27
CA GLY A 151 6.71 -11.24 16.20
C GLY A 151 6.15 -9.97 15.54
N ALA A 152 6.56 -9.67 14.30
CA ALA A 152 6.05 -8.53 13.55
C ALA A 152 4.54 -8.64 13.32
N LYS A 153 4.07 -9.81 12.90
CA LYS A 153 2.64 -10.12 12.82
C LYS A 153 1.94 -9.94 14.17
N LYS A 154 2.51 -10.45 15.27
CA LYS A 154 1.92 -10.25 16.60
C LYS A 154 1.74 -8.76 16.92
N CYS A 155 2.76 -7.95 16.69
CA CYS A 155 2.72 -6.50 16.90
C CYS A 155 1.64 -5.81 16.05
N LEU A 156 1.51 -6.19 14.77
CA LEU A 156 0.45 -5.68 13.90
C LEU A 156 -0.94 -6.05 14.43
N MET A 157 -1.15 -7.31 14.85
CA MET A 157 -2.44 -7.75 15.40
C MET A 157 -2.81 -6.98 16.67
N ASP A 158 -1.82 -6.67 17.52
CA ASP A 158 -2.02 -5.86 18.73
C ASP A 158 -2.29 -4.38 18.37
N PHE A 159 -1.61 -3.83 17.36
CA PHE A 159 -1.87 -2.49 16.86
C PHE A 159 -3.28 -2.35 16.30
N LEU A 160 -3.73 -3.31 15.49
CA LEU A 160 -5.07 -3.35 14.87
C LEU A 160 -6.18 -3.81 15.83
N ASP A 161 -5.88 -4.01 17.12
CA ASP A 161 -6.86 -4.44 18.13
C ASP A 161 -7.53 -5.80 17.80
N VAL A 162 -6.86 -6.68 17.05
CA VAL A 162 -7.37 -8.03 16.72
C VAL A 162 -7.54 -8.82 18.03
N PRO A 163 -8.67 -9.51 18.28
CA PRO A 163 -8.95 -10.07 19.60
C PRO A 163 -8.07 -11.30 19.84
N ARG A 164 -7.75 -11.56 21.12
CA ARG A 164 -6.79 -12.63 21.50
C ARG A 164 -7.21 -14.02 21.03
N ASN A 165 -8.51 -14.28 20.97
CA ASN A 165 -9.07 -15.56 20.54
C ASN A 165 -9.29 -15.66 19.02
N SER A 166 -8.97 -14.62 18.22
CA SER A 166 -9.14 -14.66 16.76
C SER A 166 -8.33 -15.81 16.14
N PRO A 167 -8.93 -16.61 15.25
CA PRO A 167 -8.21 -17.60 14.44
C PRO A 167 -7.05 -16.97 13.64
N LEU A 168 -7.17 -15.69 13.26
CA LEU A 168 -6.11 -14.96 12.56
C LEU A 168 -4.80 -14.94 13.35
N ARG A 169 -4.85 -14.87 14.69
CA ARG A 169 -3.63 -14.88 15.51
C ARG A 169 -2.89 -16.22 15.46
N LYS A 170 -3.59 -17.31 15.15
CA LYS A 170 -3.03 -18.68 15.12
C LYS A 170 -2.52 -19.12 13.74
N ARG A 171 -3.06 -18.55 12.66
CA ARG A 171 -2.66 -18.88 11.28
C ARG A 171 -1.41 -18.11 10.86
N GLU A 172 -0.59 -18.64 9.98
CA GLU A 172 0.49 -17.85 9.35
C GLU A 172 -0.03 -16.69 8.48
N GLY A 173 0.75 -15.61 8.37
CA GLY A 173 0.40 -14.41 7.61
C GLY A 173 -0.68 -13.53 8.27
N ALA A 174 -0.67 -12.23 7.94
CA ALA A 174 -1.57 -11.20 8.45
C ALA A 174 -2.79 -10.92 7.54
N TYR A 175 -2.95 -11.69 6.46
CA TYR A 175 -4.03 -11.51 5.49
C TYR A 175 -5.40 -11.75 6.13
N GLN A 176 -6.41 -10.96 5.75
CA GLN A 176 -7.72 -10.93 6.40
C GLN A 176 -8.79 -10.33 5.48
N SER A 177 -10.06 -10.56 5.77
CA SER A 177 -11.18 -9.99 5.03
C SER A 177 -12.25 -9.42 5.96
N TYR A 178 -12.98 -8.44 5.45
CA TYR A 178 -14.09 -7.78 6.14
C TYR A 178 -15.21 -7.50 5.16
N THR A 179 -16.45 -7.74 5.57
CA THR A 179 -17.62 -7.33 4.79
C THR A 179 -18.42 -6.32 5.60
N PHE A 180 -18.64 -5.15 5.00
CA PHE A 180 -19.43 -4.08 5.58
C PHE A 180 -20.69 -3.84 4.77
N GLY A 181 -21.73 -3.30 5.41
CA GLY A 181 -23.01 -3.03 4.76
C GLY A 181 -24.03 -4.15 4.87
N LYS A 182 -25.16 -3.97 4.18
CA LYS A 182 -26.32 -4.87 4.24
C LYS A 182 -26.91 -5.11 2.84
N GLY A 183 -27.52 -6.28 2.67
CA GLY A 183 -28.19 -6.66 1.42
C GLY A 183 -27.24 -6.55 0.22
N ALA A 184 -27.73 -5.93 -0.86
CA ALA A 184 -26.96 -5.74 -2.08
C ALA A 184 -25.90 -4.63 -1.97
N GLN A 185 -25.98 -3.77 -0.95
CA GLN A 185 -25.07 -2.64 -0.75
C GLN A 185 -23.88 -3.02 0.13
N ARG A 186 -23.33 -4.23 -0.07
CA ARG A 186 -22.18 -4.74 0.67
C ARG A 186 -20.87 -4.39 -0.02
N ILE A 187 -19.88 -4.05 0.79
CA ILE A 187 -18.49 -3.81 0.37
C ILE A 187 -17.61 -4.82 1.08
N LYS A 188 -16.87 -5.64 0.33
CA LYS A 188 -15.90 -6.60 0.87
C LYS A 188 -14.48 -6.09 0.67
N PHE A 189 -13.73 -6.04 1.76
CA PHE A 189 -12.30 -5.82 1.77
C PHE A 189 -11.58 -7.16 1.84
N ILE A 190 -10.64 -7.38 0.93
CA ILE A 190 -9.77 -8.55 0.90
C ILE A 190 -8.34 -8.02 1.04
N ILE A 191 -7.76 -8.17 2.23
CA ILE A 191 -6.45 -7.61 2.57
C ILE A 191 -5.40 -8.70 2.47
N MET A 192 -4.49 -8.56 1.51
CA MET A 192 -3.37 -9.48 1.31
C MET A 192 -2.19 -9.10 2.20
N ASP A 193 -1.48 -10.11 2.68
CA ASP A 193 -0.13 -10.00 3.20
C ASP A 193 0.86 -10.32 2.08
N THR A 194 1.70 -9.36 1.74
CA THR A 194 2.67 -9.40 0.64
C THR A 194 4.11 -9.46 1.15
N ARG A 195 4.31 -9.82 2.43
CA ARG A 195 5.64 -9.96 3.06
C ARG A 195 5.86 -11.35 3.65
N TYR A 196 4.89 -11.89 4.41
CA TYR A 196 5.09 -13.08 5.25
C TYR A 196 5.53 -14.34 4.48
N PHE A 197 5.02 -14.50 3.26
CA PHE A 197 5.29 -15.66 2.40
C PHE A 197 6.07 -15.30 1.14
N ARG A 198 6.27 -14.00 0.88
CA ARG A 198 6.90 -13.53 -0.36
C ARG A 198 8.33 -14.06 -0.44
N ASP A 199 8.72 -14.49 -1.63
CA ASP A 199 10.10 -14.86 -1.90
C ASP A 199 11.02 -13.64 -1.95
N THR A 200 12.32 -13.87 -1.78
CA THR A 200 13.33 -12.81 -1.74
C THR A 200 13.47 -12.12 -3.10
N LEU A 201 13.39 -10.78 -3.10
CA LEU A 201 13.63 -9.96 -4.29
C LEU A 201 15.09 -10.09 -4.71
N GLN A 202 15.33 -9.98 -6.00
CA GLN A 202 16.67 -10.11 -6.56
C GLN A 202 17.15 -8.75 -7.10
N PRO A 203 18.24 -8.18 -6.55
CA PRO A 203 18.80 -6.92 -7.04
C PRO A 203 19.12 -6.98 -8.52
N ASP A 204 18.79 -5.92 -9.26
CA ASP A 204 19.17 -5.82 -10.67
C ASP A 204 20.57 -5.21 -10.83
N PRO A 205 21.44 -5.77 -11.68
CA PRO A 205 22.69 -5.10 -12.05
C PRO A 205 22.49 -3.81 -12.86
N ASN A 206 21.34 -3.59 -13.50
CA ASN A 206 21.02 -2.35 -14.20
C ASN A 206 20.67 -1.25 -13.19
N PRO A 207 21.42 -0.14 -13.12
CA PRO A 207 21.19 0.92 -12.12
C PRO A 207 19.83 1.63 -12.27
N ASN A 208 19.16 1.49 -13.41
CA ASN A 208 17.84 2.08 -13.65
C ASN A 208 16.68 1.20 -13.14
N ARG A 209 16.96 -0.01 -12.65
CA ARG A 209 15.97 -0.92 -12.07
C ARG A 209 16.51 -1.45 -10.75
N ARG A 210 15.70 -1.43 -9.69
CA ARG A 210 16.16 -1.94 -8.38
C ARG A 210 16.14 -3.46 -8.34
N TYR A 211 15.14 -4.08 -8.97
CA TYR A 211 14.94 -5.53 -8.94
C TYR A 211 14.62 -6.12 -10.31
N TYR A 212 15.28 -7.22 -10.68
CA TYR A 212 14.90 -7.97 -11.87
C TYR A 212 13.75 -8.95 -11.56
N PRO A 213 12.95 -9.36 -12.56
CA PRO A 213 11.83 -10.27 -12.35
C PRO A 213 12.30 -11.71 -12.11
N SER A 214 11.76 -12.36 -11.09
CA SER A 214 11.91 -13.79 -10.83
C SER A 214 10.70 -14.56 -11.35
N MET A 215 10.89 -15.43 -12.35
CA MET A 215 9.82 -16.23 -12.92
C MET A 215 9.32 -17.34 -11.99
N THR A 216 10.12 -17.75 -11.00
CA THR A 216 9.80 -18.87 -10.11
C THR A 216 9.36 -18.43 -8.72
N GLY A 217 9.58 -17.16 -8.36
CA GLY A 217 9.20 -16.68 -7.04
C GLY A 217 7.70 -16.44 -6.87
N ASP A 218 7.27 -16.42 -5.62
CA ASP A 218 5.88 -16.22 -5.20
C ASP A 218 5.70 -15.00 -4.28
N MET A 219 4.46 -14.49 -4.22
CA MET A 219 4.05 -13.38 -3.36
C MET A 219 3.36 -13.85 -2.08
N LEU A 220 2.48 -14.86 -2.17
CA LEU A 220 1.47 -15.12 -1.14
C LEU A 220 1.65 -16.46 -0.41
N GLY A 221 2.34 -17.44 -1.00
CA GLY A 221 2.35 -18.80 -0.48
C GLY A 221 1.00 -19.52 -0.64
N GLU A 222 1.04 -20.85 -0.75
CA GLU A 222 -0.14 -21.64 -1.12
C GLU A 222 -1.33 -21.51 -0.16
N ALA A 223 -1.08 -21.32 1.14
CA ALA A 223 -2.15 -21.15 2.12
C ALA A 223 -2.97 -19.88 1.86
N GLN A 224 -2.29 -18.75 1.61
CA GLN A 224 -2.95 -17.49 1.30
C GLN A 224 -3.53 -17.48 -0.10
N TRP A 225 -2.92 -18.16 -1.09
CA TRP A 225 -3.51 -18.32 -2.41
C TRP A 225 -4.87 -19.03 -2.36
N LYS A 226 -4.95 -20.15 -1.63
CA LYS A 226 -6.21 -20.89 -1.45
C LYS A 226 -7.26 -20.04 -0.71
N TRP A 227 -6.83 -19.30 0.30
CA TRP A 227 -7.70 -18.36 0.99
C TRP A 227 -8.23 -17.27 0.05
N LEU A 228 -7.35 -16.63 -0.72
CA LEU A 228 -7.71 -15.55 -1.64
C LEU A 228 -8.71 -16.03 -2.69
N GLU A 229 -8.51 -17.23 -3.25
CA GLU A 229 -9.47 -17.85 -4.16
C GLU A 229 -10.85 -18.02 -3.51
N ASN A 230 -10.90 -18.51 -2.27
CA ASN A 230 -12.16 -18.66 -1.55
C ASN A 230 -12.83 -17.31 -1.26
N GLU A 231 -12.06 -16.26 -0.92
CA GLU A 231 -12.61 -14.93 -0.66
C GLU A 231 -13.20 -14.30 -1.91
N LEU A 232 -12.54 -14.44 -3.06
CA LEU A 232 -13.02 -13.91 -4.35
C LEU A 232 -14.21 -14.71 -4.87
N LYS A 233 -14.13 -16.04 -4.85
CA LYS A 233 -15.17 -16.94 -5.37
C LYS A 233 -16.48 -16.84 -4.61
N ASN A 234 -16.41 -16.69 -3.28
CA ASN A 234 -17.59 -16.76 -2.41
C ASN A 234 -18.04 -15.38 -1.91
N SER A 235 -17.58 -14.29 -2.51
CA SER A 235 -18.02 -12.95 -2.13
C SER A 235 -19.47 -12.71 -2.55
N ASP A 236 -20.30 -12.29 -1.59
CA ASP A 236 -21.68 -11.84 -1.83
C ASP A 236 -21.78 -10.30 -1.95
N ALA A 237 -20.66 -9.59 -1.84
CA ALA A 237 -20.61 -8.14 -1.94
C ALA A 237 -20.70 -7.68 -3.40
N ASN A 238 -21.46 -6.61 -3.64
CA ASN A 238 -21.53 -5.98 -4.97
C ASN A 238 -20.37 -5.01 -5.22
N LEU A 239 -19.52 -4.72 -4.22
CA LEU A 239 -18.24 -4.04 -4.40
C LEU A 239 -17.15 -4.82 -3.67
N ASN A 240 -16.06 -5.16 -4.36
CA ASN A 240 -14.92 -5.85 -3.78
C ASN A 240 -13.68 -4.95 -3.86
N ILE A 241 -12.96 -4.79 -2.75
CA ILE A 241 -11.74 -4.00 -2.66
C ILE A 241 -10.59 -4.92 -2.27
N LEU A 242 -9.69 -5.19 -3.20
CA LEU A 242 -8.47 -5.94 -2.97
C LEU A 242 -7.37 -4.99 -2.51
N CYS A 243 -6.84 -5.22 -1.31
CA CYS A 243 -5.81 -4.37 -0.71
C CYS A 243 -4.46 -5.08 -0.82
N SER A 244 -3.46 -4.38 -1.37
CA SER A 244 -2.08 -4.86 -1.51
C SER A 244 -1.14 -3.81 -0.92
N SER A 245 -0.04 -4.19 -0.26
CA SER A 245 0.93 -3.18 0.20
C SER A 245 1.71 -2.57 -0.96
N VAL A 246 2.00 -3.37 -1.99
CA VAL A 246 2.73 -2.96 -3.20
C VAL A 246 1.82 -2.93 -4.43
N GLN A 247 2.20 -2.20 -5.48
CA GLN A 247 1.41 -2.04 -6.71
C GLN A 247 1.19 -3.38 -7.44
N VAL A 248 -0.03 -3.59 -7.93
CA VAL A 248 -0.44 -4.80 -8.68
C VAL A 248 -0.40 -4.54 -10.18
N ILE A 249 -0.99 -3.43 -10.64
CA ILE A 249 -1.14 -3.16 -12.08
C ILE A 249 0.08 -2.45 -12.66
N ALA A 250 0.61 -1.43 -12.00
CA ALA A 250 1.82 -0.73 -12.45
C ALA A 250 3.00 -1.72 -12.55
N ASP A 251 3.66 -1.77 -13.70
CA ASP A 251 4.59 -2.86 -14.03
C ASP A 251 5.89 -2.42 -14.73
N ASP A 252 5.96 -1.17 -15.20
CA ASP A 252 7.12 -0.70 -15.98
C ASP A 252 8.22 -0.08 -15.09
N HIS A 253 7.91 0.29 -13.84
CA HIS A 253 8.89 0.89 -12.92
C HIS A 253 9.89 -0.12 -12.35
N GLY A 254 11.05 0.36 -11.87
CA GLY A 254 12.13 -0.52 -11.44
C GLY A 254 12.06 -1.04 -9.99
N HIS A 255 11.13 -0.54 -9.19
CA HIS A 255 11.02 -0.82 -7.75
C HIS A 255 10.16 -2.05 -7.43
N GLU A 256 9.93 -2.29 -6.13
CA GLU A 256 9.09 -3.39 -5.66
C GLU A 256 7.63 -3.26 -6.12
N LYS A 257 7.07 -4.37 -6.57
CA LYS A 257 5.70 -4.54 -7.10
C LYS A 257 5.43 -6.04 -7.31
N TRP A 258 4.17 -6.36 -7.60
CA TRP A 258 3.80 -7.71 -8.05
C TRP A 258 4.56 -8.16 -9.31
N GLY A 259 4.93 -7.22 -10.18
CA GLY A 259 5.73 -7.46 -11.38
C GLY A 259 7.12 -8.07 -11.15
N ASN A 260 7.65 -8.01 -9.93
CA ASN A 260 8.90 -8.70 -9.59
C ASN A 260 8.75 -10.23 -9.60
N PHE A 261 7.51 -10.75 -9.52
CA PHE A 261 7.19 -12.17 -9.64
C PHE A 261 6.15 -12.39 -10.74
N PRO A 262 6.53 -12.36 -12.03
CA PRO A 262 5.58 -12.31 -13.15
C PRO A 262 4.58 -13.48 -13.16
N ASN A 263 5.00 -14.69 -12.78
CA ASN A 263 4.10 -15.84 -12.72
C ASN A 263 3.09 -15.74 -11.56
N ALA A 264 3.50 -15.21 -10.39
CA ALA A 264 2.58 -14.96 -9.29
C ALA A 264 1.57 -13.86 -9.63
N ARG A 265 2.01 -12.77 -10.28
CA ARG A 265 1.11 -11.73 -10.80
C ARG A 265 0.13 -12.29 -11.84
N LYS A 266 0.61 -13.11 -12.78
CA LYS A 266 -0.24 -13.80 -13.75
C LYS A 266 -1.28 -14.69 -13.06
N ARG A 267 -0.87 -15.44 -12.03
CA ARG A 267 -1.78 -16.27 -11.22
C ARG A 267 -2.86 -15.43 -10.54
N LEU A 268 -2.53 -14.26 -9.98
CA LEU A 268 -3.51 -13.33 -9.41
C LEU A 268 -4.52 -12.86 -10.46
N LEU A 269 -4.04 -12.36 -11.60
CA LEU A 269 -4.92 -11.86 -12.67
C LEU A 269 -5.82 -12.97 -13.23
N GLN A 270 -5.28 -14.18 -13.43
CA GLN A 270 -6.06 -15.34 -13.85
C GLN A 270 -7.07 -15.79 -12.79
N LEU A 271 -6.74 -15.68 -11.50
CA LEU A 271 -7.68 -15.96 -10.42
C LEU A 271 -8.85 -14.98 -10.43
N ILE A 272 -8.59 -13.68 -10.62
CA ILE A 272 -9.63 -12.64 -10.76
C ILE A 272 -10.54 -12.96 -11.95
N VAL A 273 -9.97 -13.27 -13.12
CA VAL A 273 -10.75 -13.66 -14.31
C VAL A 273 -11.54 -14.96 -14.09
N ARG A 274 -10.98 -15.95 -13.39
CA ARG A 274 -11.68 -17.22 -13.12
C ARG A 274 -12.85 -17.04 -12.15
N THR A 275 -12.67 -16.21 -11.12
CA THR A 275 -13.64 -16.07 -10.04
C THR A 275 -14.69 -14.98 -10.31
N GLN A 276 -14.42 -14.05 -11.22
CA GLN A 276 -15.37 -13.00 -11.64
C GLN A 276 -16.02 -12.28 -10.43
N PRO A 277 -15.25 -11.80 -9.43
CA PRO A 277 -15.84 -11.08 -8.30
C PRO A 277 -16.62 -9.88 -8.84
N LYS A 278 -17.71 -9.48 -8.18
CA LYS A 278 -18.45 -8.29 -8.60
C LYS A 278 -17.60 -7.05 -8.34
N ASN A 279 -17.40 -6.23 -9.37
CA ASN A 279 -16.91 -4.86 -9.25
C ASN A 279 -15.65 -4.75 -8.39
N LEU A 280 -14.57 -5.39 -8.84
CA LEU A 280 -13.30 -5.40 -8.12
C LEU A 280 -12.52 -4.11 -8.40
N LEU A 281 -12.06 -3.47 -7.31
CA LEU A 281 -11.09 -2.38 -7.28
C LEU A 281 -9.86 -2.82 -6.48
N ILE A 282 -8.67 -2.41 -6.88
CA ILE A 282 -7.43 -2.59 -6.12
C ILE A 282 -7.02 -1.26 -5.49
N ILE A 283 -6.52 -1.31 -4.26
CA ILE A 283 -5.79 -0.19 -3.63
C ILE A 283 -4.40 -0.66 -3.19
N SER A 284 -3.39 0.20 -3.39
CA SER A 284 -1.97 -0.12 -3.14
C SER A 284 -1.14 1.00 -2.48
N GLY A 285 0.04 0.67 -1.95
CA GLY A 285 0.93 1.55 -1.18
C GLY A 285 2.38 1.61 -1.71
N ASP A 286 3.37 1.63 -0.80
CA ASP A 286 4.84 1.59 -1.01
C ASP A 286 5.51 2.80 -1.73
N ARG A 287 4.89 3.34 -2.78
CA ARG A 287 5.62 4.14 -3.78
C ARG A 287 5.98 5.59 -3.43
N HIS A 288 5.58 6.09 -2.26
CA HIS A 288 5.72 7.47 -1.81
C HIS A 288 5.20 8.52 -2.82
N MET A 289 4.15 8.14 -3.56
CA MET A 289 3.42 8.95 -4.53
C MET A 289 1.99 8.40 -4.66
N THR A 290 1.14 9.09 -5.43
CA THR A 290 -0.18 8.56 -5.77
C THR A 290 -0.45 8.62 -7.27
N GLU A 291 -1.07 7.57 -7.77
CA GLU A 291 -1.50 7.44 -9.16
C GLU A 291 -2.62 6.41 -9.25
N VAL A 292 -3.33 6.40 -10.38
CA VAL A 292 -4.32 5.38 -10.70
C VAL A 292 -3.87 4.63 -11.94
N SER A 293 -3.87 3.31 -11.88
CA SER A 293 -3.68 2.44 -13.03
C SER A 293 -5.00 1.80 -13.45
N LYS A 294 -5.20 1.59 -14.75
CA LYS A 294 -6.34 0.89 -15.35
C LYS A 294 -5.85 -0.18 -16.30
N MET A 295 -6.35 -1.40 -16.13
CA MET A 295 -6.10 -2.52 -17.03
C MET A 295 -7.43 -3.09 -17.54
N ASP A 296 -7.60 -3.11 -18.86
CA ASP A 296 -8.68 -3.86 -19.51
C ASP A 296 -8.25 -5.34 -19.59
N LEU A 297 -8.62 -6.12 -18.58
CA LEU A 297 -8.19 -7.52 -18.44
C LEU A 297 -9.14 -8.44 -19.22
N GLN A 298 -8.61 -9.13 -20.24
CA GLN A 298 -9.41 -10.04 -21.07
C GLN A 298 -10.13 -11.09 -20.21
N GLY A 299 -11.45 -11.18 -20.39
CA GLY A 299 -12.31 -12.09 -19.64
C GLY A 299 -13.01 -11.45 -18.44
N LEU A 300 -12.59 -10.27 -17.98
CA LEU A 300 -13.30 -9.51 -16.94
C LEU A 300 -14.27 -8.51 -17.60
N PRO A 301 -15.55 -8.42 -17.17
CA PRO A 301 -16.57 -7.58 -17.84
C PRO A 301 -16.44 -6.09 -17.51
N TYR A 302 -15.46 -5.72 -16.68
CA TYR A 302 -15.18 -4.35 -16.28
C TYR A 302 -13.67 -4.13 -16.21
N PRO A 303 -13.20 -2.88 -16.36
CA PRO A 303 -11.79 -2.54 -16.19
C PRO A 303 -11.34 -2.74 -14.74
N LEU A 304 -10.15 -3.30 -14.56
CA LEU A 304 -9.52 -3.42 -13.26
C LEU A 304 -8.73 -2.15 -12.97
N TYR A 305 -9.09 -1.45 -11.89
CA TYR A 305 -8.38 -0.28 -11.41
C TYR A 305 -7.48 -0.64 -10.22
N ASP A 306 -6.32 0.02 -10.14
CA ASP A 306 -5.40 -0.04 -9.00
C ASP A 306 -5.03 1.39 -8.60
N PHE A 307 -5.54 1.81 -7.44
CA PHE A 307 -5.34 3.15 -6.90
C PHE A 307 -4.25 3.11 -5.82
N THR A 308 -3.07 3.58 -6.20
CA THR A 308 -1.93 3.69 -5.28
C THR A 308 -2.03 4.99 -4.51
N SER A 309 -2.02 4.93 -3.17
CA SER A 309 -1.84 6.10 -2.31
C SER A 309 -0.76 5.81 -1.27
N SER A 310 0.37 6.46 -1.47
CA SER A 310 1.55 6.30 -0.63
C SER A 310 2.26 7.63 -0.46
N GLY A 311 2.85 7.85 0.71
CA GLY A 311 3.62 9.05 1.03
C GLY A 311 2.89 10.02 1.93
N MET A 312 2.30 9.53 3.02
CA MET A 312 1.61 10.38 3.99
C MET A 312 2.55 11.43 4.63
N THR A 313 3.80 11.05 4.85
CA THR A 313 4.77 11.87 5.61
C THR A 313 5.95 12.36 4.79
N HIS A 314 6.22 11.70 3.66
CA HIS A 314 7.32 11.98 2.77
C HIS A 314 7.00 11.46 1.37
N ILE A 315 7.78 11.94 0.39
CA ILE A 315 7.61 11.62 -1.02
C ILE A 315 8.87 10.92 -1.53
N ARG A 316 8.73 10.21 -2.65
CA ARG A 316 9.86 9.64 -3.39
C ARG A 316 10.79 10.73 -3.93
N SER A 317 11.98 10.31 -4.34
CA SER A 317 12.81 11.08 -5.27
C SER A 317 12.29 10.94 -6.70
N GLY A 318 12.52 11.98 -7.52
CA GLY A 318 12.05 12.06 -8.89
C GLY A 318 10.56 12.41 -9.02
N THR A 319 10.20 13.00 -10.17
CA THR A 319 8.85 13.52 -10.43
C THR A 319 8.11 12.75 -11.53
N SER A 320 8.73 11.72 -12.13
CA SER A 320 8.16 10.93 -13.21
C SER A 320 8.69 9.49 -13.19
N GLU A 321 7.86 8.57 -13.64
CA GLU A 321 8.14 7.13 -13.73
C GLU A 321 7.23 6.51 -14.81
N PRO A 322 7.72 5.58 -15.65
CA PRO A 322 6.87 4.92 -16.64
C PRO A 322 5.81 4.03 -15.98
N ASN A 323 4.59 4.11 -16.50
CA ASN A 323 3.49 3.20 -16.21
C ASN A 323 2.49 3.28 -17.38
N LYS A 324 2.51 2.28 -18.27
CA LYS A 324 1.63 2.22 -19.45
C LYS A 324 0.15 2.06 -19.10
N PHE A 325 -0.17 1.69 -17.86
CA PHE A 325 -1.54 1.55 -17.37
C PHE A 325 -2.05 2.80 -16.67
N ARG A 326 -1.21 3.85 -16.51
CA ARG A 326 -1.60 5.06 -15.78
C ARG A 326 -2.78 5.75 -16.45
N VAL A 327 -3.73 6.17 -15.62
CA VAL A 327 -4.83 7.06 -15.99
C VAL A 327 -4.76 8.30 -15.12
N GLY A 328 -4.65 9.46 -15.76
CA GLY A 328 -4.37 10.73 -15.10
C GLY A 328 -2.88 10.91 -14.81
N ASP A 329 -2.58 11.65 -13.75
CA ASP A 329 -1.23 12.09 -13.40
C ASP A 329 -0.57 11.19 -12.35
N MET A 330 0.76 11.21 -12.34
CA MET A 330 1.57 10.73 -11.22
C MET A 330 1.80 11.90 -10.26
N ILE A 331 1.27 11.81 -9.05
CA ILE A 331 1.31 12.91 -8.08
C ILE A 331 2.38 12.62 -7.04
N VAL A 332 3.49 13.36 -7.12
CA VAL A 332 4.60 13.31 -6.14
C VAL A 332 4.45 14.40 -5.10
N LYS A 333 3.37 14.29 -4.31
CA LYS A 333 3.07 15.16 -3.16
C LYS A 333 2.62 14.31 -1.98
N LYS A 334 2.73 14.82 -0.75
CA LYS A 334 2.13 14.16 0.41
C LYS A 334 0.63 13.99 0.19
N ASN A 335 0.13 12.78 0.38
CA ASN A 335 -1.23 12.43 -0.01
C ASN A 335 -1.85 11.34 0.86
N PHE A 336 -3.15 11.16 0.68
CA PHE A 336 -3.95 10.02 1.09
C PHE A 336 -5.05 9.78 0.05
N GLY A 337 -5.55 8.55 -0.02
CA GLY A 337 -6.62 8.15 -0.93
C GLY A 337 -7.97 8.20 -0.25
N VAL A 338 -9.01 8.57 -1.00
CA VAL A 338 -10.41 8.50 -0.57
C VAL A 338 -11.24 7.82 -1.67
N LEU A 339 -12.02 6.82 -1.28
CA LEU A 339 -13.07 6.22 -2.09
C LEU A 339 -14.41 6.69 -1.53
N LYS A 340 -15.21 7.33 -2.38
CA LYS A 340 -16.59 7.71 -2.09
C LYS A 340 -17.50 6.77 -2.85
N VAL A 341 -18.23 5.93 -2.12
CA VAL A 341 -19.12 4.92 -2.68
C VAL A 341 -20.55 5.35 -2.44
N TYR A 342 -21.30 5.52 -3.51
CA TYR A 342 -22.76 5.63 -3.46
C TYR A 342 -23.39 4.54 -4.31
N TRP A 343 -24.65 4.25 -4.06
CA TRP A 343 -25.37 3.16 -4.72
C TRP A 343 -26.48 3.70 -5.61
N VAL A 344 -26.52 3.21 -6.85
CA VAL A 344 -27.68 3.37 -7.75
C VAL A 344 -28.33 1.99 -7.82
N ASN A 345 -29.43 1.81 -7.08
CA ASN A 345 -29.99 0.49 -6.77
C ASN A 345 -28.94 -0.39 -6.07
N ASP A 346 -28.55 -1.50 -6.70
CA ASP A 346 -27.54 -2.45 -6.25
C ASP A 346 -26.18 -2.28 -6.94
N HIS A 347 -26.03 -1.28 -7.81
CA HIS A 347 -24.79 -0.96 -8.51
C HIS A 347 -23.98 0.11 -7.76
N PRO A 348 -22.71 -0.14 -7.44
CA PRO A 348 -21.86 0.86 -6.81
C PRO A 348 -21.34 1.84 -7.86
N VAL A 349 -21.32 3.12 -7.50
CA VAL A 349 -20.51 4.14 -8.17
C VAL A 349 -19.44 4.60 -7.20
N VAL A 350 -18.19 4.53 -7.64
CA VAL A 350 -17.02 4.78 -6.79
C VAL A 350 -16.25 5.97 -7.35
N THR A 351 -16.15 7.05 -6.59
CA THR A 351 -15.24 8.15 -6.89
C THR A 351 -13.95 7.97 -6.11
N LEU A 352 -12.85 7.83 -6.85
CA LEU A 352 -11.47 7.72 -6.36
C LEU A 352 -10.89 9.14 -6.31
N GLU A 353 -10.45 9.58 -5.15
CA GLU A 353 -9.87 10.91 -4.94
C GLU A 353 -8.48 10.80 -4.29
N ALA A 354 -7.48 11.38 -4.94
CA ALA A 354 -6.17 11.63 -4.34
C ALA A 354 -6.21 13.02 -3.68
N ARG A 355 -6.00 13.08 -2.37
CA ARG A 355 -6.06 14.32 -1.58
C ARG A 355 -4.78 14.60 -0.82
N GLY A 356 -4.51 15.88 -0.57
CA GLY A 356 -3.32 16.35 0.13
C GLY A 356 -3.61 17.23 1.35
N PRO A 357 -2.59 17.97 1.83
CA PRO A 357 -2.75 18.96 2.89
C PRO A 357 -3.87 19.96 2.58
N LYS A 358 -4.60 20.39 3.61
CA LYS A 358 -5.78 21.28 3.46
C LYS A 358 -6.90 20.66 2.61
N ASN A 359 -6.91 19.34 2.47
CA ASN A 359 -7.85 18.59 1.64
C ASN A 359 -7.84 18.97 0.15
N GLU A 360 -6.73 19.52 -0.37
CA GLU A 360 -6.57 19.79 -1.80
C GLU A 360 -6.84 18.51 -2.61
N LEU A 361 -7.76 18.60 -3.57
CA LEU A 361 -8.03 17.52 -4.51
C LEU A 361 -6.99 17.59 -5.62
N TYR A 362 -6.09 16.60 -5.66
CA TYR A 362 -5.10 16.52 -6.73
C TYR A 362 -5.65 15.83 -7.97
N GLN A 363 -6.42 14.75 -7.79
CA GLN A 363 -7.02 14.00 -8.88
C GLN A 363 -8.31 13.31 -8.42
N GLY A 364 -9.31 13.25 -9.31
CA GLY A 364 -10.56 12.54 -9.11
C GLY A 364 -10.93 11.70 -10.34
N ILE A 365 -11.27 10.42 -10.13
CA ILE A 365 -11.76 9.51 -11.17
C ILE A 365 -13.04 8.86 -10.67
N THR A 366 -14.10 8.80 -11.49
CA THR A 366 -15.33 8.07 -11.13
C THR A 366 -15.46 6.80 -11.95
N VAL A 367 -15.60 5.68 -11.25
CA VAL A 367 -15.81 4.35 -11.82
C VAL A 367 -17.27 3.97 -11.58
N LYS A 368 -17.97 3.62 -12.67
CA LYS A 368 -19.34 3.13 -12.65
C LYS A 368 -19.30 1.67 -13.05
N TYR A 369 -19.87 0.81 -12.21
CA TYR A 369 -19.89 -0.64 -12.40
C TYR A 369 -21.27 -1.17 -12.81
#